data_AF-A0A397H6D7-F1
#
_entry.id   AF-A0A397H6D7-F1
#
_cell.length_a   1.000
_cell.length_b   1.000
_cell.length_c   1.000
_cell.angle_alpha   90.00
_cell.angle_beta   90.00
_cell.angle_gamma   90.00
#
_symmetry.space_group_name_H-M   'P 1'
#
loop_
_entity.id
_entity.type
_entity.pdbx_description
1 polymer ?
#
loop_
_entity_poly.entity_id
_entity_poly.type
_entity_poly.pdbx_seq_one_letter_code
_entity_poly.pdbx_strand_id
1 'polypeptide(L)' 'MILKEENFIHNPYEFQIFRGSKDGFVPRKFWDICNGNSNTIVDIKVKGTNEIIGGFNPLA' A
#
# COMPACT_ATOMS: atom_id res chain seq x y z
N MET A 1 2.77 5.39 4.61
CA MET A 1 2.44 5.04 6.02
C MET A 1 3.64 5.12 6.98
N ILE A 2 3.74 6.14 7.85
CA ILE A 2 4.32 5.90 9.18
C ILE A 2 3.13 5.43 9.99
N LEU A 3 3.03 4.11 10.19
CA LEU A 3 2.13 3.61 11.22
C LEU A 3 2.69 4.16 12.52
N LYS A 4 1.92 4.99 13.24
CA LYS A 4 2.16 5.12 14.67
C LYS A 4 2.08 3.69 15.20
N GLU A 5 3.11 3.24 15.91
CA GLU A 5 3.14 1.93 16.57
C GLU A 5 2.02 1.88 17.61
N GLU A 6 0.80 1.65 17.15
CA GLU A 6 -0.20 0.96 17.93
C GLU A 6 0.08 -0.52 17.72
N ASN A 7 0.25 -1.24 18.82
CA ASN A 7 0.55 -2.66 18.84
C ASN A 7 -0.55 -3.44 18.10
N PHE A 8 -0.34 -3.73 16.81
CA PHE A 8 -1.21 -4.56 15.95
C PHE A 8 -1.16 -6.05 16.34
N ILE A 9 -1.15 -6.36 17.63
CA ILE A 9 -0.87 -7.69 18.17
C ILE A 9 -1.92 -8.75 17.74
N HIS A 10 -3.08 -8.33 17.20
CA HIS A 10 -4.13 -9.23 16.70
C HIS A 10 -4.72 -8.79 15.35
N ASN A 11 -3.88 -8.47 14.36
CA ASN A 11 -4.39 -8.28 13.01
C ASN A 11 -4.58 -9.66 12.34
N PRO A 12 -5.82 -10.09 11.98
CA PRO A 12 -6.04 -11.38 11.35
C PRO A 12 -5.61 -11.42 9.87
N TYR A 13 -5.21 -10.28 9.30
CA TYR A 13 -4.87 -10.16 7.88
C TYR A 13 -3.35 -10.26 7.67
N GLU A 14 -2.96 -11.10 6.71
CA GLU A 14 -1.62 -11.12 6.17
C GLU A 14 -1.53 -10.16 4.99
N PHE A 15 -0.61 -9.19 5.07
CA PHE A 15 -0.43 -8.18 4.02
C PHE A 15 0.78 -8.49 3.16
N GLN A 16 0.55 -8.61 1.84
CA GLN A 16 1.62 -8.49 0.87
C GLN A 16 1.86 -7.01 0.57
N ILE A 17 3.02 -6.50 0.98
CA ILE A 17 3.32 -5.06 0.90
C ILE A 17 4.30 -4.78 -0.23
N PHE A 18 3.88 -3.96 -1.18
CA PHE A 18 4.77 -3.25 -2.10
C PHE A 18 4.94 -1.82 -1.64
N ARG A 19 6.18 -1.36 -1.44
CA ARG A 19 6.47 0.01 -1.01
C ARG A 19 7.42 0.68 -1.99
N GLY A 20 6.96 1.68 -2.73
CA GLY A 20 7.80 2.37 -3.72
C GLY A 20 9.12 2.94 -3.16
N SER A 21 9.18 3.30 -1.87
CA SER A 21 10.43 3.76 -1.23
C SER A 21 11.45 2.65 -0.97
N LYS A 22 11.02 1.38 -0.91
CA LYS A 22 11.88 0.19 -0.71
C LYS A 22 12.09 -0.55 -2.02
N ASP A 23 11.02 -0.72 -2.79
CA ASP A 23 10.97 -1.58 -3.97
C ASP A 23 11.15 -0.82 -5.29
N GLY A 24 11.23 0.51 -5.22
CA GLY A 24 11.31 1.42 -6.36
C GLY A 24 9.93 1.83 -6.89
N PHE A 25 9.81 3.07 -7.38
CA PHE A 25 8.59 3.57 -8.02
C PHE A 25 8.57 3.20 -9.51
N VAL A 26 8.38 1.91 -9.80
CA VAL A 26 8.27 1.40 -11.18
C VAL A 26 6.84 0.89 -11.42
N PRO A 27 6.03 1.55 -12.26
CA PRO A 27 4.62 1.18 -12.46
C PRO A 27 4.42 -0.29 -12.87
N ARG A 28 5.31 -0.83 -13.71
CA ARG A 28 5.26 -2.25 -14.11
C ARG A 28 5.44 -3.19 -12.92
N LYS A 29 6.37 -2.89 -12.01
CA LYS A 29 6.60 -3.72 -10.82
C LYS A 29 5.40 -3.71 -9.87
N PHE A 30 4.75 -2.55 -9.71
CA PHE A 30 3.48 -2.45 -8.99
C PHE A 30 2.40 -3.31 -9.65
N TRP A 31 2.25 -3.22 -10.97
CA TRP A 31 1.29 -4.02 -11.72
C TRP A 31 1.56 -5.53 -11.55
N ASP A 32 2.79 -5.97 -11.75
CA ASP A 32 3.15 -7.39 -11.67
C ASP A 32 2.88 -7.99 -10.27
N ILE A 33 2.94 -7.17 -9.21
CA ILE A 33 2.72 -7.61 -7.83
C ILE A 33 1.24 -7.49 -7.42
N CYS A 34 0.56 -6.40 -7.81
CA CYS A 34 -0.76 -6.06 -7.29
C CYS A 34 -1.92 -6.41 -8.24
N ASN A 35 -1.66 -6.64 -9.53
CA ASN A 35 -2.72 -6.93 -10.50
C ASN A 35 -3.43 -8.26 -10.19
N GLY A 36 -4.76 -8.25 -10.24
CA GLY A 36 -5.59 -9.41 -9.94
C GLY A 36 -5.75 -9.72 -8.45
N ASN A 37 -5.15 -8.93 -7.55
CA ASN A 37 -5.38 -9.05 -6.11
C ASN A 37 -6.59 -8.23 -5.68
N SER A 38 -7.60 -8.92 -5.17
CA SER A 38 -8.74 -8.30 -4.48
C SER A 38 -8.34 -7.79 -3.10
N ASN A 39 -9.18 -6.93 -2.51
CA ASN A 39 -8.95 -6.31 -1.21
C ASN A 39 -7.63 -5.52 -1.12
N THR A 40 -7.25 -4.86 -2.23
CA THR A 40 -6.02 -4.08 -2.30
C THR A 40 -6.24 -2.66 -1.76
N ILE A 41 -5.34 -2.22 -0.87
CA ILE A 41 -5.27 -0.84 -0.37
C ILE A 41 -4.04 -0.17 -0.98
N VAL A 42 -4.21 1.03 -1.51
CA VAL A 42 -3.11 1.86 -2.02
C VAL A 42 -3.07 3.18 -1.25
N ASP A 43 -1.92 3.54 -0.70
CA ASP A 43 -1.63 4.86 -0.12
C ASP A 43 -0.46 5.54 -0.84
N ILE A 44 -0.61 6.83 -1.14
CA ILE A 44 0.39 7.66 -1.82
C ILE A 44 0.54 8.95 -1.03
N LYS A 45 1.78 9.28 -0.64
CA LYS A 45 2.12 10.58 -0.06
C LYS A 45 2.54 11.54 -1.17
N VAL A 46 1.85 12.66 -1.29
CA VAL A 46 2.20 13.69 -2.28
C VAL A 46 3.47 14.43 -1.83
N LYS A 47 4.46 14.55 -2.73
CA LYS A 47 5.74 15.18 -2.40
C LYS A 47 5.56 16.67 -2.17
N GLY A 48 6.18 17.20 -1.11
CA GLY A 48 6.14 18.63 -0.78
C GLY A 48 4.84 19.05 -0.09
N THR A 49 3.94 18.12 0.21
CA THR A 49 2.72 18.37 0.97
C THR A 49 2.56 17.36 2.11
N ASN A 50 1.56 17.57 2.94
CA ASN A 50 1.12 16.62 3.98
C ASN A 50 -0.05 15.74 3.51
N GLU A 51 -0.37 15.79 2.22
CA GLU A 51 -1.50 15.07 1.65
C GLU A 51 -1.18 13.58 1.46
N ILE A 52 -2.13 12.74 1.84
CA ILE A 52 -2.12 11.31 1.55
C ILE A 52 -3.38 11.02 0.74
N ILE A 53 -3.17 10.49 -0.46
CA ILE A 53 -4.24 10.05 -1.36
C ILE A 53 -4.17 8.53 -1.51
N GLY A 54 -5.30 7.91 -1.82
CA GLY A 54 -5.34 6.46 -1.88
C GLY A 54 -6.70 5.95 -2.27
N GLY A 55 -6.84 4.63 -2.25
CA GLY A 55 -8.08 3.95 -2.56
C GLY A 55 -8.06 2.51 -2.07
N PHE A 56 -9.27 1.97 -1.95
CA PHE A 56 -9.49 0.55 -1.67
C PHE A 56 -10.19 -0.08 -2.86
N ASN A 57 -9.64 -1.19 -3.35
CA ASN A 57 -10.26 -2.01 -4.37
C ASN A 57 -10.68 -3.36 -3.74
N PRO A 58 -11.98 -3.57 -3.45
CA PRO A 58 -12.46 -4.87 -2.96
C PRO A 58 -12.49 -5.94 -4.07
N LEU A 59 -12.39 -5.53 -5.33
CA LEU A 59 -12.49 -6.41 -6.50
C LEU A 59 -11.09 -6.66 -7.09
N ALA A 60 -10.98 -7.67 -7.93
CA ALA A 60 -9.78 -7.94 -8.73
C ALA A 60 -9.92 -7.33 -10.12
#